data_AF-A0A7L2IUS4-F1
#
_entry.id   AF-A0A7L2IUS4-F1
#
_cell.length_a   1.000
_cell.length_b   1.000
_cell.length_c   1.000
_cell.angle_alpha   90.00
_cell.angle_beta   90.00
_cell.angle_gamma   90.00
#
_symmetry.space_group_name_H-M   'P 1'
#
loop_
_entity.id
_entity.type
_entity.pdbx_description
1 polymer ?
#
loop_
_entity_poly.entity_id
_entity_poly.type
_entity_poly.pdbx_seq_one_letter_code
_entity_poly.pdbx_strand_id
1 'polypeptide(L)'
;QFSFAGQWEHPEHTQAVGAMDLGGASTQITFQPGVTLEDKNTSVSFRLYGSNYSLYSHSYLCYGRTQALKMLLASLHKGNSSSPQISHPCYPRGYQENTTVAELYNSPCVQAPSTASPTESLTVTGTGEPAACSAAIKELFNFSCGTNQSCGFNGVYQPPVRGDFLAFAGFYYTFDFLNLTTLQSPSDVNATVQSFCRRSWAELLGTYTQDEKYLHSYCAAATYILTLLLEGYKFDEQTWSHIHFSRQAANTDIGWTLGYMLNLTNLIPAEGLQHIKGHQPSLWAGSVSFIVLAMVTGLVAILLQCLWKSK
;
A
#
# COMPACT_ATOMS: atom_id res chain seq x y z
N GLN A 1 13.38 6.95 -14.72
CA GLN A 1 14.07 8.26 -14.84
C GLN A 1 13.70 8.90 -16.18
N PHE A 2 13.77 10.23 -16.30
CA PHE A 2 13.50 10.92 -17.57
C PHE A 2 14.84 11.15 -18.29
N SER A 3 14.96 10.61 -19.49
CA SER A 3 16.19 10.66 -20.27
C SER A 3 16.40 12.03 -20.91
N PHE A 4 17.64 12.31 -21.30
CA PHE A 4 17.99 13.50 -22.09
C PHE A 4 17.21 13.55 -23.42
N ALA A 5 16.79 12.40 -23.96
CA ALA A 5 15.98 12.30 -25.17
C ALA A 5 14.48 12.57 -24.95
N GLY A 6 14.07 12.97 -23.75
CA GLY A 6 12.68 13.30 -23.44
C GLY A 6 11.79 12.08 -23.25
N GLN A 7 12.36 10.93 -22.83
CA GLN A 7 11.67 9.66 -22.73
C GLN A 7 11.87 9.01 -21.35
N TRP A 8 10.90 8.21 -20.90
CA TRP A 8 11.02 7.48 -19.64
C TRP A 8 11.88 6.22 -19.83
N GLU A 9 12.83 6.02 -18.93
CA GLU A 9 13.73 4.86 -18.89
C GLU A 9 13.67 4.15 -17.53
N HIS A 10 13.92 2.84 -17.56
CA HIS A 10 14.10 2.03 -16.35
C HIS A 10 15.35 2.51 -15.60
N PRO A 11 15.25 2.83 -14.30
CA PRO A 11 16.43 3.15 -13.51
C PRO A 11 17.22 1.88 -13.14
N GLU A 12 18.54 1.84 -13.39
CA GLU A 12 19.36 0.62 -13.25
C GLU A 12 19.50 0.11 -11.80
N HIS A 13 19.18 0.91 -10.79
CA HIS A 13 19.43 0.60 -9.36
C HIS A 13 18.24 0.88 -8.44
N THR A 14 17.01 0.81 -8.95
CA THR A 14 15.81 1.08 -8.12
C THR A 14 14.96 -0.17 -8.01
N GLN A 15 14.62 -0.53 -6.76
CA GLN A 15 13.66 -1.59 -6.51
C GLN A 15 12.24 -1.04 -6.64
N ALA A 16 11.32 -1.88 -7.10
CA ALA A 16 9.91 -1.54 -7.09
C ALA A 16 9.44 -1.41 -5.63
N VAL A 17 8.63 -0.39 -5.37
CA VAL A 17 8.02 -0.15 -4.06
C VAL A 17 6.67 -0.86 -4.02
N GLY A 18 6.39 -1.57 -2.93
CA GLY A 18 5.08 -2.16 -2.67
C GLY A 18 4.00 -1.09 -2.52
N ALA A 19 2.76 -1.46 -2.79
CA ALA A 19 1.60 -0.59 -2.71
C ALA A 19 0.55 -1.21 -1.78
N MET A 20 0.08 -0.42 -0.83
CA MET A 20 -1.05 -0.74 0.03
C MET A 20 -2.12 0.35 -0.10
N ASP A 21 -3.28 -0.04 -0.63
CA ASP A 21 -4.44 0.83 -0.82
C ASP A 21 -5.54 0.44 0.17
N LEU A 22 -6.09 1.41 0.90
CA LEU A 22 -7.25 1.21 1.76
C LEU A 22 -8.40 2.09 1.28
N GLY A 23 -9.25 1.51 0.45
CA GLY A 23 -10.49 2.12 0.01
C GLY A 23 -11.61 2.00 1.05
N GLY A 24 -12.81 2.44 0.65
CA GLY A 24 -14.01 2.27 1.48
C GLY A 24 -14.55 0.84 1.52
N ALA A 25 -14.43 0.11 0.41
CA ALA A 25 -15.05 -1.22 0.25
C ALA A 25 -14.07 -2.39 0.14
N SER A 26 -12.81 -2.12 -0.19
CA SER A 26 -11.75 -3.13 -0.27
C SER A 26 -10.42 -2.52 0.16
N THR A 27 -9.45 -3.41 0.40
CA THR A 27 -8.05 -3.04 0.58
C THR A 27 -7.18 -3.94 -0.28
N GLN A 28 -6.09 -3.39 -0.81
CA GLN A 28 -5.18 -4.06 -1.71
C GLN A 28 -3.76 -4.03 -1.16
N ILE A 29 -3.04 -5.12 -1.40
CA ILE A 29 -1.60 -5.20 -1.20
C ILE A 29 -0.97 -5.75 -2.49
N THR A 30 0.05 -5.07 -2.99
CA THR A 30 0.79 -5.47 -4.20
C THR A 30 2.27 -5.21 -4.01
N PHE A 31 3.13 -6.19 -4.26
CA PHE A 31 4.58 -6.02 -4.13
C PHE A 31 5.34 -7.08 -4.94
N GLN A 32 6.63 -6.86 -5.15
CA GLN A 32 7.50 -7.84 -5.78
C GLN A 32 8.04 -8.82 -4.73
N PRO A 33 7.55 -10.08 -4.69
CA PRO A 33 8.09 -11.08 -3.79
C PRO A 33 9.53 -11.42 -4.19
N GLY A 34 10.40 -11.63 -3.19
CA GLY A 34 11.75 -12.17 -3.41
C GLY A 34 11.78 -13.69 -3.64
N VAL A 35 10.62 -14.30 -3.80
CA VAL A 35 10.39 -15.75 -3.86
C VAL A 35 9.46 -16.08 -5.02
N THR A 36 9.49 -17.32 -5.49
CA THR A 36 8.51 -17.81 -6.47
C THR A 36 7.12 -17.88 -5.83
N LEU A 37 6.11 -17.36 -6.54
CA LEU A 37 4.74 -17.40 -6.07
C LEU A 37 4.14 -18.80 -6.22
N GLU A 38 3.61 -19.33 -5.13
CA GLU A 38 2.95 -20.64 -5.10
C GLU A 38 1.54 -20.58 -5.72
N ASP A 39 0.77 -19.54 -5.40
CA ASP A 39 -0.57 -19.33 -5.96
C ASP A 39 -0.53 -18.39 -7.18
N LYS A 40 -0.76 -18.98 -8.36
CA LYS A 40 -0.83 -18.24 -9.63
C LYS A 40 -1.99 -17.25 -9.72
N ASN A 41 -3.07 -17.42 -8.94
CA ASN A 41 -4.20 -16.49 -8.94
C ASN A 41 -3.85 -15.15 -8.30
N THR A 42 -2.82 -15.13 -7.45
CA THR A 42 -2.29 -13.92 -6.81
C THR A 42 -1.04 -13.37 -7.52
N SER A 43 -0.60 -14.04 -8.59
CA SER A 43 0.57 -13.66 -9.37
C SER A 43 0.18 -12.80 -10.56
N VAL A 44 0.87 -11.67 -10.72
CA VAL A 44 0.74 -10.80 -11.88
C VAL A 44 2.11 -10.55 -12.47
N SER A 45 2.25 -10.73 -13.79
CA SER A 45 3.53 -10.57 -14.48
C SER A 45 3.44 -9.46 -15.52
N PHE A 46 4.41 -8.56 -15.51
CA PHE A 46 4.52 -7.44 -16.44
C PHE A 46 5.92 -7.37 -17.04
N ARG A 47 6.01 -6.79 -18.24
CA ARG A 47 7.29 -6.39 -18.83
C ARG A 47 7.22 -4.89 -19.09
N LEU A 48 8.05 -4.12 -18.39
CA LEU A 48 8.04 -2.66 -18.44
C LEU A 48 9.48 -2.17 -18.62
N TYR A 49 9.71 -1.33 -19.61
CA TYR A 49 11.01 -0.73 -19.92
C TYR A 49 12.17 -1.75 -20.05
N GLY A 50 11.90 -2.94 -20.57
CA GLY A 50 12.86 -4.02 -20.79
C GLY A 50 13.01 -5.00 -19.61
N SER A 51 12.42 -4.69 -18.47
CA SER A 51 12.48 -5.45 -17.22
C SER A 51 11.23 -6.32 -17.03
N ASN A 52 11.40 -7.57 -16.62
CA ASN A 52 10.31 -8.45 -16.23
C ASN A 52 10.02 -8.30 -14.73
N TYR A 53 8.76 -8.09 -14.38
CA TYR A 53 8.27 -8.02 -13.01
C TYR A 53 7.33 -9.18 -12.77
N SER A 54 7.54 -9.90 -11.68
CA SER A 54 6.57 -10.87 -11.14
C SER A 54 6.15 -10.34 -9.79
N LEU A 55 4.87 -10.00 -9.66
CA LEU A 55 4.30 -9.31 -8.52
C LEU A 55 3.26 -10.18 -7.85
N TYR A 56 3.22 -10.13 -6.53
CA TYR A 56 2.06 -10.55 -5.76
C TYR A 56 1.03 -9.42 -5.78
N SER A 57 -0.24 -9.72 -6.00
CA SER A 57 -1.33 -8.77 -5.86
C SER A 57 -2.58 -9.45 -5.34
N HIS A 58 -3.20 -8.87 -4.32
CA HIS A 58 -4.49 -9.34 -3.83
C HIS A 58 -5.38 -8.17 -3.39
N SER A 59 -6.70 -8.34 -3.56
CA SER A 59 -7.72 -7.39 -3.13
C SER A 59 -8.69 -8.06 -2.17
N TYR A 60 -8.68 -7.65 -0.91
CA TYR A 60 -9.61 -8.12 0.10
C TYR A 60 -10.92 -7.30 0.02
N LEU A 61 -11.89 -7.81 -0.74
CA LEU A 61 -13.23 -7.23 -0.78
C LEU A 61 -13.89 -7.29 0.60
N CYS A 62 -14.69 -6.28 0.95
CA CYS A 62 -15.30 -6.07 2.28
C CYS A 62 -14.32 -5.63 3.39
N TYR A 63 -13.01 -5.67 3.15
CA TYR A 63 -11.98 -5.18 4.07
C TYR A 63 -11.52 -3.76 3.72
N GLY A 64 -12.36 -2.98 3.03
CA GLY A 64 -12.17 -1.53 3.00
C GLY A 64 -12.65 -0.89 4.31
N ARG A 65 -12.15 0.30 4.64
CA ARG A 65 -12.43 0.98 5.93
C ARG A 65 -13.93 1.02 6.25
N THR A 66 -14.76 1.49 5.32
CA THR A 66 -16.20 1.65 5.55
C THR A 66 -16.89 0.31 5.77
N GLN A 67 -16.55 -0.70 4.96
CA GLN A 67 -17.18 -2.02 5.07
C GLN A 67 -16.69 -2.79 6.29
N ALA A 68 -15.41 -2.70 6.65
CA ALA A 68 -14.87 -3.31 7.86
C ALA A 68 -15.51 -2.74 9.14
N LEU A 69 -15.70 -1.41 9.21
CA LEU A 69 -16.39 -0.80 10.36
C LEU A 69 -17.90 -1.15 10.39
N LYS A 70 -18.54 -1.32 9.23
CA LYS A 70 -19.90 -1.85 9.16
C LYS A 70 -19.97 -3.32 9.61
N MET A 71 -19.00 -4.15 9.23
CA MET A 71 -18.87 -5.53 9.71
C MET A 71 -18.67 -5.58 11.22
N LEU A 72 -17.86 -4.67 11.79
CA LEU A 72 -17.68 -4.53 13.24
C LEU A 72 -19.01 -4.25 13.93
N LEU A 73 -19.74 -3.22 13.49
CA LEU A 73 -21.02 -2.86 14.08
C LEU A 73 -22.05 -4.01 13.96
N ALA A 74 -22.08 -4.71 12.83
CA ALA A 74 -22.94 -5.87 12.63
C ALA A 74 -22.54 -7.06 13.54
N SER A 75 -21.25 -7.29 13.76
CA SER A 75 -20.76 -8.32 14.69
C SER A 75 -21.20 -8.02 16.13
N LEU A 76 -21.02 -6.77 16.56
CA LEU A 76 -21.44 -6.30 17.89
C LEU A 76 -22.97 -6.42 18.09
N HIS A 77 -23.76 -6.10 17.06
CA HIS A 77 -25.20 -6.32 17.09
C HIS A 77 -25.53 -7.81 17.24
N LYS A 78 -24.91 -8.69 16.46
CA LYS A 78 -25.17 -10.14 16.54
C LYS A 78 -24.83 -10.74 17.90
N GLY A 79 -23.77 -10.25 18.55
CA GLY A 79 -23.39 -10.66 19.90
C GLY A 79 -24.46 -10.36 20.96
N ASN A 80 -25.36 -9.41 20.70
CA ASN A 80 -26.48 -9.05 21.59
C ASN A 80 -27.78 -8.82 20.79
N SER A 81 -28.15 -9.77 19.93
CA SER A 81 -29.26 -9.64 18.97
C SER A 81 -30.65 -9.48 19.59
N SER A 82 -30.77 -9.68 20.90
CA SER A 82 -32.04 -9.52 21.66
C SER A 82 -32.22 -8.10 22.22
N SER A 83 -31.23 -7.22 22.08
CA SER A 83 -31.28 -5.84 22.55
C SER A 83 -31.21 -4.84 21.40
N PRO A 84 -32.03 -3.79 21.40
CA PRO A 84 -31.89 -2.69 20.45
C PRO A 84 -30.67 -1.79 20.76
N GLN A 85 -29.90 -2.11 21.79
CA GLN A 85 -28.72 -1.36 22.21
C GLN A 85 -27.43 -2.07 21.77
N ILE A 86 -26.59 -1.37 21.01
CA ILE A 86 -25.27 -1.84 20.60
C ILE A 86 -24.21 -1.08 21.39
N SER A 87 -23.49 -1.78 22.26
CA SER A 87 -22.32 -1.22 22.93
C SER A 87 -21.12 -1.31 22.01
N HIS A 88 -20.54 -0.17 21.64
CA HIS A 88 -19.47 -0.08 20.66
C HIS A 88 -18.14 0.29 21.33
N PRO A 89 -17.23 -0.67 21.56
CA PRO A 89 -16.00 -0.43 22.33
C PRO A 89 -15.02 0.52 21.66
N CYS A 90 -15.04 0.61 20.32
CA CYS A 90 -14.18 1.52 19.60
C CYS A 90 -14.75 2.94 19.46
N TYR A 91 -16.02 3.17 19.80
CA TYR A 91 -16.57 4.52 19.75
C TYR A 91 -16.30 5.22 21.08
N PRO A 92 -16.07 6.54 21.06
CA PRO A 92 -15.67 7.27 22.25
C PRO A 92 -16.78 7.27 23.29
N ARG A 93 -16.40 7.23 24.56
CA ARG A 93 -17.35 7.19 25.68
C ARG A 93 -18.31 8.37 25.63
N GLY A 94 -19.60 8.08 25.67
CA GLY A 94 -20.67 9.09 25.66
C GLY A 94 -21.10 9.53 24.25
N TYR A 95 -20.51 8.95 23.20
CA TYR A 95 -21.07 9.07 21.84
C TYR A 95 -22.32 8.20 21.72
N GLN A 96 -23.34 8.72 21.02
CA GLN A 96 -24.56 7.97 20.73
C GLN A 96 -25.08 8.33 19.34
N GLU A 97 -25.51 7.32 18.59
CA GLU A 97 -26.21 7.48 17.33
C GLU A 97 -27.32 6.44 17.20
N ASN A 98 -28.32 6.74 16.37
CA ASN A 98 -29.36 5.79 16.00
C ASN A 98 -29.14 5.35 14.55
N THR A 99 -29.35 4.07 14.29
CA THR A 99 -29.39 3.50 12.94
C THR A 99 -30.52 2.49 12.86
N THR A 100 -30.85 2.00 11.67
CA THR A 100 -31.84 0.94 11.49
C THR A 100 -31.17 -0.37 11.12
N VAL A 101 -31.85 -1.50 11.38
CA VAL A 101 -31.44 -2.82 10.86
C VAL A 101 -31.24 -2.75 9.34
N ALA A 102 -32.14 -2.09 8.59
CA ALA A 102 -32.00 -1.92 7.16
C ALA A 102 -30.70 -1.20 6.76
N GLU A 103 -30.35 -0.08 7.42
CA GLU A 103 -29.11 0.67 7.13
C GLU A 103 -27.84 -0.09 7.51
N LEU A 104 -27.86 -0.79 8.64
CA LEU A 104 -26.73 -1.59 9.09
C LEU A 104 -26.44 -2.73 8.11
N TYR A 105 -27.48 -3.43 7.65
CA TYR A 105 -27.36 -4.61 6.80
C TYR A 105 -27.57 -4.36 5.29
N ASN A 106 -27.53 -3.10 4.82
CA ASN A 106 -27.68 -2.76 3.39
C ASN A 106 -26.42 -3.02 2.51
N SER A 107 -25.54 -3.93 2.92
CA SER A 107 -24.29 -4.22 2.20
C SER A 107 -24.11 -5.72 2.04
N PRO A 108 -23.58 -6.21 0.89
CA PRO A 108 -23.26 -7.62 0.71
C PRO A 108 -22.21 -8.15 1.70
N CYS A 109 -21.48 -7.26 2.38
CA CYS A 109 -20.46 -7.61 3.36
C CYS A 109 -21.03 -8.03 4.73
N VAL A 110 -22.32 -7.81 4.97
CA VAL A 110 -22.97 -8.12 6.24
C VAL A 110 -24.33 -8.78 5.98
N GLN A 111 -24.63 -9.81 6.75
CA GLN A 111 -25.91 -10.53 6.63
C GLN A 111 -26.77 -10.26 7.85
N ALA A 112 -28.00 -9.79 7.60
CA ALA A 112 -28.99 -9.57 8.65
C ALA A 112 -29.41 -10.89 9.32
N PRO A 113 -29.73 -10.88 10.63
CA PRO A 113 -30.43 -11.98 11.27
C PRO A 113 -31.78 -12.22 10.58
N SER A 114 -32.14 -13.49 10.36
CA SER A 114 -33.37 -13.87 9.64
C SER A 114 -34.67 -13.39 10.30
N THR A 115 -34.63 -13.11 11.60
CA THR A 115 -35.79 -12.71 12.41
C THR A 115 -35.89 -11.20 12.66
N ALA A 116 -34.91 -10.41 12.20
CA ALA A 116 -34.85 -8.98 12.49
C ALA A 116 -35.82 -8.18 11.61
N SER A 117 -36.54 -7.23 12.19
CA SER A 117 -37.37 -6.31 11.42
C SER A 117 -36.48 -5.25 10.76
N PRO A 118 -36.59 -4.99 9.43
CA PRO A 118 -35.76 -3.97 8.76
C PRO A 118 -35.92 -2.56 9.34
N THR A 119 -37.10 -2.25 9.90
CA THR A 119 -37.43 -0.93 10.47
C THR A 119 -37.07 -0.79 11.95
N GLU A 120 -36.55 -1.85 12.57
CA GLU A 120 -36.11 -1.80 13.96
C GLU A 120 -34.98 -0.78 14.12
N SER A 121 -35.17 0.15 15.06
CA SER A 121 -34.19 1.17 15.40
C SER A 121 -33.21 0.62 16.43
N LEU A 122 -31.94 0.74 16.11
CA LEU A 122 -30.81 0.35 16.94
C LEU A 122 -30.13 1.61 17.47
N THR A 123 -29.82 1.64 18.75
CA THR A 123 -29.04 2.72 19.37
C THR A 123 -27.62 2.23 19.61
N VAL A 124 -26.65 2.89 18.99
CA VAL A 124 -25.23 2.61 19.15
C VAL A 124 -24.67 3.54 20.21
N THR A 125 -24.04 2.99 21.24
CA THR A 125 -23.44 3.76 22.34
C THR A 125 -21.95 3.44 22.46
N GLY A 126 -21.11 4.47 22.41
CA GLY A 126 -19.66 4.31 22.56
C GLY A 126 -19.24 4.12 24.02
N THR A 127 -18.36 3.14 24.27
CA THR A 127 -17.83 2.85 25.61
C THR A 127 -16.38 3.30 25.81
N GLY A 128 -15.60 3.48 24.74
CA GLY A 128 -14.21 3.96 24.80
C GLY A 128 -13.25 2.96 25.45
N GLU A 129 -13.31 1.69 25.03
CA GLU A 129 -12.59 0.56 25.64
C GLU A 129 -11.59 -0.06 24.63
N PRO A 130 -10.32 0.39 24.60
CA PRO A 130 -9.38 0.02 23.54
C PRO A 130 -9.08 -1.49 23.44
N ALA A 131 -9.04 -2.19 24.59
CA ALA A 131 -8.79 -3.63 24.62
C ALA A 131 -9.96 -4.42 24.02
N ALA A 132 -11.20 -4.08 24.41
CA ALA A 132 -12.40 -4.67 23.84
C ALA A 132 -12.55 -4.32 22.36
N CYS A 133 -12.18 -3.10 21.96
CA CYS A 133 -12.15 -2.67 20.57
C CYS A 133 -11.19 -3.53 19.73
N SER A 134 -9.97 -3.73 20.22
CA SER A 134 -8.96 -4.56 19.56
C SER A 134 -9.44 -6.01 19.42
N ALA A 135 -10.05 -6.57 20.46
CA ALA A 135 -10.63 -7.92 20.42
C ALA A 135 -11.74 -8.04 19.37
N ALA A 136 -12.71 -7.12 19.38
CA ALA A 136 -13.83 -7.13 18.43
C ALA A 136 -13.37 -6.94 16.97
N ILE A 137 -12.33 -6.14 16.73
CA ILE A 137 -11.74 -5.98 15.39
C ILE A 137 -11.05 -7.26 14.93
N LYS A 138 -10.30 -7.94 15.81
CA LYS A 138 -9.63 -9.21 15.46
C LYS A 138 -10.62 -10.29 15.04
N GLU A 139 -11.82 -10.30 15.61
CA GLU A 139 -12.89 -11.25 15.23
C GLU A 139 -13.37 -11.09 13.78
N LEU A 140 -13.09 -9.96 13.12
CA LEU A 140 -13.39 -9.76 11.71
C LEU A 140 -12.48 -10.58 10.78
N PHE A 141 -11.39 -11.11 11.30
CA PHE A 141 -10.36 -11.79 10.53
C PHE A 141 -10.26 -13.25 10.95
N ASN A 142 -10.05 -14.15 9.99
CA ASN A 142 -9.54 -15.47 10.28
C ASN A 142 -8.03 -15.51 9.98
N PHE A 143 -7.20 -15.45 11.01
CA PHE A 143 -5.74 -15.52 10.86
C PHE A 143 -5.18 -16.94 10.71
N SER A 144 -6.04 -17.97 10.67
CA SER A 144 -5.63 -19.34 10.45
C SER A 144 -5.19 -19.54 9.00
N CYS A 145 -4.00 -20.10 8.80
CA CYS A 145 -3.48 -20.47 7.49
C CYS A 145 -3.59 -21.99 7.26
N GLY A 146 -3.59 -22.42 6.00
CA GLY A 146 -3.41 -23.83 5.65
C GLY A 146 -2.05 -24.36 6.12
N THR A 147 -1.95 -25.67 6.32
CA THR A 147 -0.68 -26.32 6.71
C THR A 147 0.43 -26.04 5.70
N ASN A 148 1.57 -25.54 6.19
CA ASN A 148 2.79 -25.25 5.41
C ASN A 148 2.66 -24.11 4.38
N GLN A 149 1.71 -23.18 4.54
CA GLN A 149 1.56 -22.04 3.62
C GLN A 149 1.55 -20.70 4.39
N SER A 150 2.29 -19.71 3.89
CA SER A 150 2.16 -18.34 4.37
C SER A 150 0.88 -17.72 3.84
N CYS A 151 0.10 -17.09 4.72
CA CYS A 151 -1.15 -16.44 4.34
C CYS A 151 -1.26 -15.08 5.02
N GLY A 152 -2.05 -14.19 4.43
CA GLY A 152 -2.44 -12.96 5.10
C GLY A 152 -3.51 -13.26 6.15
N PHE A 153 -4.76 -13.27 5.70
CA PHE A 153 -5.92 -13.69 6.47
C PHE A 153 -6.98 -14.33 5.56
N ASN A 154 -8.00 -14.95 6.17
CA ASN A 154 -9.07 -15.71 5.53
C ASN A 154 -8.58 -16.82 4.59
N GLY A 155 -7.45 -17.44 4.93
CA GLY A 155 -6.83 -18.50 4.13
C GLY A 155 -6.26 -18.03 2.78
N VAL A 156 -6.16 -16.71 2.55
CA VAL A 156 -5.59 -16.17 1.32
C VAL A 156 -4.08 -16.21 1.37
N TYR A 157 -3.46 -16.90 0.41
CA TYR A 157 -2.01 -16.94 0.25
C TYR A 157 -1.40 -15.53 0.19
N GLN A 158 -0.32 -15.33 0.92
CA GLN A 158 0.51 -14.13 0.87
C GLN A 158 1.96 -14.53 1.15
N PRO A 159 2.92 -14.22 0.28
CA PRO A 159 4.34 -14.41 0.58
C PRO A 159 4.79 -13.43 1.69
N PRO A 160 5.93 -13.68 2.36
CA PRO A 160 6.51 -12.72 3.30
C PRO A 160 6.70 -11.34 2.65
N VAL A 161 6.31 -10.28 3.35
CA VAL A 161 6.48 -8.90 2.88
C VAL A 161 7.96 -8.57 2.71
N ARG A 162 8.30 -7.82 1.66
CA ARG A 162 9.67 -7.47 1.31
C ARG A 162 9.73 -6.14 0.59
N GLY A 163 10.76 -5.36 0.93
CA GLY A 163 11.02 -4.04 0.34
C GLY A 163 10.19 -2.95 1.01
N ASP A 164 10.33 -1.73 0.49
CA ASP A 164 9.57 -0.58 0.97
C ASP A 164 8.13 -0.62 0.43
N PHE A 165 7.19 -0.07 1.19
CA PHE A 165 5.77 -0.01 0.85
C PHE A 165 5.25 1.42 0.98
N LEU A 166 4.42 1.84 0.03
CA LEU A 166 3.61 3.05 0.15
C LEU A 166 2.20 2.66 0.60
N ALA A 167 1.80 3.15 1.77
CA ALA A 167 0.46 3.03 2.31
C ALA A 167 -0.31 4.33 2.08
N PHE A 168 -1.32 4.31 1.22
CA PHE A 168 -2.05 5.51 0.78
C PHE A 168 -3.56 5.36 1.01
N ALA A 169 -4.32 6.38 0.57
CA ALA A 169 -5.76 6.47 0.78
C ALA A 169 -6.13 6.35 2.28
N GLY A 170 -7.01 5.43 2.64
CA GLY A 170 -7.52 5.27 4.00
C GLY A 170 -6.43 5.02 5.05
N PHE A 171 -5.29 4.43 4.67
CA PHE A 171 -4.12 4.31 5.54
C PHE A 171 -3.58 5.69 5.91
N TYR A 172 -3.22 6.48 4.90
CA TYR A 172 -2.67 7.82 5.08
C TYR A 172 -3.62 8.72 5.87
N TYR A 173 -4.87 8.91 5.43
CA TYR A 173 -5.76 9.88 6.07
C TYR A 173 -6.08 9.54 7.54
N THR A 174 -6.18 8.25 7.88
CA THR A 174 -6.42 7.83 9.27
C THR A 174 -5.22 8.09 10.16
N PHE A 175 -4.01 7.76 9.67
CA PHE A 175 -2.79 7.94 10.45
C PHE A 175 -2.34 9.40 10.50
N ASP A 176 -2.57 10.18 9.43
CA ASP A 176 -2.29 11.61 9.36
C ASP A 176 -3.10 12.37 10.42
N PHE A 177 -4.40 12.05 10.56
CA PHE A 177 -5.25 12.61 11.62
C PHE A 177 -4.69 12.37 13.04
N LEU A 178 -4.01 11.25 13.26
CA LEU A 178 -3.42 10.88 14.55
C LEU A 178 -1.94 11.27 14.69
N ASN A 179 -1.35 11.95 13.69
CA ASN A 179 0.09 12.23 13.60
C ASN A 179 0.97 10.96 13.65
N LEU A 180 0.52 9.90 12.97
CA LEU A 180 1.16 8.59 12.88
C LEU A 180 1.80 8.30 11.50
N THR A 181 1.95 9.32 10.67
CA THR A 181 2.59 9.20 9.34
C THR A 181 4.12 9.23 9.40
N THR A 182 4.70 9.67 10.52
CA THR A 182 6.14 9.66 10.78
C THR A 182 6.60 8.30 11.27
N LEU A 183 7.88 7.97 11.01
CA LEU A 183 8.46 6.70 11.45
C LEU A 183 8.49 6.63 12.99
N GLN A 184 7.72 5.69 13.54
CA GLN A 184 7.58 5.39 14.96
C GLN A 184 7.51 3.86 15.14
N SER A 185 7.86 3.35 16.31
CA SER A 185 7.77 1.90 16.56
C SER A 185 6.30 1.43 16.54
N PRO A 186 6.01 0.17 16.16
CA PRO A 186 4.66 -0.39 16.27
C PRO A 186 4.05 -0.20 17.66
N SER A 187 4.87 -0.27 18.71
CA SER A 187 4.45 -0.09 20.10
C SER A 187 4.00 1.34 20.40
N ASP A 188 4.74 2.35 19.93
CA ASP A 188 4.39 3.78 20.12
C ASP A 188 3.10 4.14 19.35
N VAL A 189 2.97 3.60 18.13
CA VAL A 189 1.77 3.78 17.30
C VAL A 189 0.57 3.16 18.01
N ASN A 190 0.70 1.93 18.51
CA ASN A 190 -0.35 1.27 19.29
C ASN A 190 -0.70 2.04 20.59
N ALA A 191 0.30 2.54 21.32
CA ALA A 191 0.08 3.35 22.51
C ALA A 191 -0.70 4.63 22.20
N THR A 192 -0.37 5.31 21.10
CA THR A 192 -1.06 6.51 20.63
C THR A 192 -2.52 6.20 20.26
N VAL A 193 -2.76 5.13 19.51
CA VAL A 193 -4.12 4.69 19.15
C VAL A 193 -4.93 4.36 20.40
N GLN A 194 -4.37 3.59 21.34
CA GLN A 194 -5.06 3.27 22.59
C GLN A 194 -5.35 4.51 23.43
N SER A 195 -4.42 5.45 23.50
CA SER A 195 -4.63 6.72 24.21
C SER A 195 -5.76 7.53 23.58
N PHE A 196 -5.82 7.59 22.25
CA PHE A 196 -6.91 8.26 21.53
C PHE A 196 -8.27 7.59 21.81
N CYS A 197 -8.32 6.26 21.76
CA CYS A 197 -9.52 5.46 22.00
C CYS A 197 -10.12 5.62 23.41
N ARG A 198 -9.33 6.03 24.41
CA ARG A 198 -9.81 6.27 25.80
C ARG A 198 -10.51 7.63 25.96
N ARG A 199 -10.39 8.54 24.99
CA ARG A 199 -10.99 9.87 25.08
C ARG A 199 -12.51 9.77 25.00
N SER A 200 -13.18 10.60 25.79
CA SER A 200 -14.63 10.77 25.74
C SER A 200 -15.04 11.61 24.53
N TRP A 201 -16.32 11.50 24.15
CA TRP A 201 -16.86 12.28 23.04
C TRP A 201 -16.74 13.79 23.28
N ALA A 202 -16.98 14.24 24.52
CA ALA A 202 -16.85 15.64 24.90
C ALA A 202 -15.41 16.18 24.75
N GLU A 203 -14.41 15.41 25.15
CA GLU A 203 -12.99 15.79 24.98
C GLU A 203 -12.60 15.87 23.51
N LEU A 204 -13.10 14.93 22.69
CA LEU A 204 -12.85 14.92 21.25
C LEU A 204 -13.46 16.15 20.58
N LEU A 205 -14.72 16.49 20.87
CA LEU A 205 -15.37 17.69 20.33
C LEU A 205 -14.67 18.99 20.76
N GLY A 206 -14.14 19.04 21.99
CA GLY A 206 -13.36 20.18 22.47
C GLY A 206 -12.01 20.35 21.77
N THR A 207 -11.44 19.27 21.24
CA THR A 207 -10.12 19.26 20.58
C THR A 207 -10.22 19.40 19.06
N TYR A 208 -11.23 18.76 18.44
CA TYR A 208 -11.35 18.62 16.99
C TYR A 208 -12.69 19.20 16.51
N THR A 209 -12.68 20.46 16.12
CA THR A 209 -13.89 21.22 15.78
C THR A 209 -14.31 21.14 14.31
N GLN A 210 -13.47 20.59 13.42
CA GLN A 210 -13.71 20.59 11.96
C GLN A 210 -14.11 19.23 11.36
N ASP A 211 -13.99 18.13 12.11
CA ASP A 211 -14.15 16.76 11.58
C ASP A 211 -15.19 15.91 12.32
N GLU A 212 -16.20 16.53 12.92
CA GLU A 212 -17.19 15.87 13.79
C GLU A 212 -17.82 14.63 13.14
N LYS A 213 -18.14 14.69 11.84
CA LYS A 213 -18.82 13.61 11.10
C LYS A 213 -18.11 12.26 11.18
N TYR A 214 -16.78 12.25 11.19
CA TYR A 214 -15.99 11.00 11.17
C TYR A 214 -15.23 10.77 12.47
N LEU A 215 -15.25 11.75 13.39
CA LEU A 215 -14.46 11.79 14.61
C LEU A 215 -14.64 10.54 15.49
N HIS A 216 -15.89 10.09 15.64
CA HIS A 216 -16.26 8.92 16.43
C HIS A 216 -15.64 7.60 15.91
N SER A 217 -15.29 7.54 14.61
CA SER A 217 -14.83 6.33 13.93
C SER A 217 -13.32 6.15 13.90
N TYR A 218 -12.52 7.19 14.22
CA TYR A 218 -11.05 7.14 14.07
C TYR A 218 -10.38 6.10 14.96
N CYS A 219 -10.88 5.90 16.19
CA CYS A 219 -10.37 4.84 17.07
C CYS A 219 -10.54 3.45 16.42
N ALA A 220 -11.73 3.18 15.88
CA ALA A 220 -12.03 1.93 15.20
C ALA A 220 -11.17 1.77 13.93
N ALA A 221 -11.07 2.83 13.12
CA ALA A 221 -10.28 2.81 11.89
C ALA A 221 -8.78 2.60 12.14
N ALA A 222 -8.21 3.26 13.14
CA ALA A 222 -6.79 3.13 13.46
C ALA A 222 -6.46 1.75 14.06
N THR A 223 -7.32 1.24 14.95
CA THR A 223 -7.19 -0.11 15.51
C THR A 223 -7.33 -1.17 14.40
N TYR A 224 -8.23 -0.94 13.44
CA TYR A 224 -8.40 -1.78 12.26
C TYR A 224 -7.15 -1.79 11.38
N ILE A 225 -6.57 -0.62 11.08
CA ILE A 225 -5.34 -0.51 10.30
C ILE A 225 -4.18 -1.23 11.00
N LEU A 226 -4.00 -1.05 12.31
CA LEU A 226 -2.96 -1.75 13.06
C LEU A 226 -3.12 -3.27 12.99
N THR A 227 -4.35 -3.76 13.16
CA THR A 227 -4.67 -5.19 13.06
C THR A 227 -4.40 -5.70 11.64
N LEU A 228 -4.83 -4.95 10.61
CA LEU A 228 -4.63 -5.29 9.22
C LEU A 228 -3.15 -5.36 8.86
N LEU A 229 -2.33 -4.39 9.27
CA LEU A 229 -0.89 -4.36 8.96
C LEU A 229 -0.12 -5.45 9.70
N LEU A 230 -0.31 -5.56 11.01
CA LEU A 230 0.48 -6.45 11.87
C LEU A 230 0.03 -7.90 11.78
N GLU A 231 -1.28 -8.16 11.89
CA GLU A 231 -1.83 -9.52 11.93
C GLU A 231 -2.35 -9.97 10.56
N GLY A 232 -2.86 -9.05 9.74
CA GLY A 232 -3.33 -9.35 8.38
C GLY A 232 -2.17 -9.52 7.39
N TYR A 233 -1.43 -8.46 7.14
CA TYR A 233 -0.33 -8.42 6.16
C TYR A 233 1.00 -8.90 6.72
N LYS A 234 1.07 -9.23 8.01
CA LYS A 234 2.24 -9.83 8.67
C LYS A 234 3.46 -8.90 8.68
N PHE A 235 3.25 -7.59 8.77
CA PHE A 235 4.34 -6.69 9.17
C PHE A 235 4.67 -6.92 10.66
N ASP A 236 5.95 -6.81 10.98
CA ASP A 236 6.51 -7.03 12.31
C ASP A 236 7.49 -5.89 12.68
N GLU A 237 8.14 -5.98 13.84
CA GLU A 237 9.12 -4.98 14.30
C GLU A 237 10.26 -4.72 13.31
N GLN A 238 10.61 -5.71 12.47
CA GLN A 238 11.71 -5.57 11.50
C GLN A 238 11.23 -4.97 10.18
N THR A 239 10.01 -5.28 9.78
CA THR A 239 9.43 -4.87 8.49
C THR A 239 8.60 -3.58 8.58
N TRP A 240 8.19 -3.16 9.78
CA TRP A 240 7.38 -1.96 10.01
C TRP A 240 8.04 -0.68 9.50
N SER A 241 9.36 -0.54 9.65
CA SER A 241 10.09 0.66 9.21
C SER A 241 10.11 0.85 7.70
N HIS A 242 9.70 -0.15 6.94
CA HIS A 242 9.57 -0.11 5.49
C HIS A 242 8.20 0.37 5.01
N ILE A 243 7.28 0.72 5.92
CA ILE A 243 5.97 1.29 5.58
C ILE A 243 6.05 2.81 5.56
N HIS A 244 5.76 3.40 4.41
CA HIS A 244 5.68 4.84 4.23
C HIS A 244 4.23 5.27 3.99
N PHE A 245 3.63 5.93 4.97
CA PHE A 245 2.30 6.51 4.83
C PHE A 245 2.39 7.80 4.02
N SER A 246 1.86 7.80 2.78
CA SER A 246 1.95 8.96 1.90
C SER A 246 0.69 9.19 1.09
N ARG A 247 0.35 10.46 0.88
CA ARG A 247 -0.72 10.87 -0.05
C ARG A 247 -0.19 11.06 -1.46
N GLN A 248 1.06 11.51 -1.61
CA GLN A 248 1.58 12.05 -2.85
C GLN A 248 3.01 11.58 -3.14
N ALA A 249 3.31 11.37 -4.41
CA ALA A 249 4.65 11.20 -4.93
C ALA A 249 4.86 12.18 -6.08
N ALA A 250 5.93 12.97 -6.02
CA ALA A 250 6.23 14.02 -7.00
C ALA A 250 5.01 14.93 -7.31
N ASN A 251 4.34 15.42 -6.26
CA ASN A 251 3.14 16.28 -6.33
C ASN A 251 1.92 15.65 -7.03
N THR A 252 1.91 14.34 -7.23
CA THR A 252 0.77 13.61 -7.79
C THR A 252 0.20 12.69 -6.72
N ASP A 253 -1.13 12.65 -6.58
CA ASP A 253 -1.79 11.75 -5.65
C ASP A 253 -1.50 10.29 -6.01
N ILE A 254 -1.11 9.51 -5.01
CA ILE A 254 -0.83 8.09 -5.16
C ILE A 254 -2.15 7.35 -5.25
N GLY A 255 -2.31 6.56 -6.32
CA GLY A 255 -3.48 5.73 -6.56
C GLY A 255 -3.38 4.98 -7.88
N TRP A 256 -4.37 4.14 -8.17
CA TRP A 256 -4.40 3.32 -9.38
C TRP A 256 -4.67 4.11 -10.66
N THR A 257 -5.22 5.33 -10.55
CA THR A 257 -5.72 6.13 -11.69
C THR A 257 -4.64 6.49 -12.71
N LEU A 258 -3.46 6.91 -12.23
CA LEU A 258 -2.34 7.25 -13.11
C LEU A 258 -1.83 6.01 -13.86
N GLY A 259 -1.61 4.89 -13.16
CA GLY A 259 -1.18 3.63 -13.79
C GLY A 259 -2.19 3.12 -14.81
N TYR A 260 -3.48 3.24 -14.52
CA TYR A 260 -4.56 2.88 -15.44
C TYR A 260 -4.55 3.74 -16.71
N MET A 261 -4.43 5.07 -16.56
CA MET A 261 -4.33 5.99 -17.69
C MET A 261 -3.11 5.68 -18.56
N LEU A 262 -1.94 5.50 -17.95
CA LEU A 262 -0.69 5.19 -18.65
C LEU A 262 -0.79 3.88 -19.43
N ASN A 263 -1.43 2.86 -18.86
CA ASN A 263 -1.66 1.58 -19.53
C ASN A 263 -2.63 1.72 -20.73
N LEU A 264 -3.79 2.36 -20.54
CA LEU A 264 -4.78 2.52 -21.61
C LEU A 264 -4.30 3.40 -22.77
N THR A 265 -3.39 4.34 -22.49
CA THR A 265 -2.80 5.23 -23.49
C THR A 265 -1.51 4.67 -24.10
N ASN A 266 -1.11 3.44 -23.74
CA ASN A 266 0.14 2.80 -24.18
C ASN A 266 1.38 3.66 -23.95
N LEU A 267 1.40 4.45 -22.86
CA LEU A 267 2.53 5.30 -22.50
C LEU A 267 3.62 4.56 -21.70
N ILE A 268 3.41 3.28 -21.39
CA ILE A 268 4.40 2.42 -20.72
C ILE A 268 4.93 1.40 -21.75
N PRO A 269 6.14 1.60 -22.32
CA PRO A 269 6.71 0.65 -23.26
C PRO A 269 7.14 -0.63 -22.56
N ALA A 270 7.01 -1.76 -23.26
CA ALA A 270 7.48 -3.05 -22.76
C ALA A 270 9.02 -3.16 -22.80
N GLU A 271 9.66 -2.59 -23.80
CA GLU A 271 11.12 -2.62 -23.97
C GLU A 271 11.77 -1.28 -23.56
N GLY A 272 13.02 -1.35 -23.12
CA GLY A 272 13.84 -0.17 -22.88
C GLY A 272 14.24 0.50 -24.19
N LEU A 273 14.71 1.74 -24.10
CA LEU A 273 15.21 2.44 -25.28
C LEU A 273 16.40 1.71 -25.88
N GLN A 274 16.30 1.42 -27.17
CA GLN A 274 17.44 0.92 -27.94
C GLN A 274 18.50 2.00 -27.95
N HIS A 275 19.58 1.78 -27.21
CA HIS A 275 20.79 2.59 -27.33
C HIS A 275 21.40 2.27 -28.69
N ILE A 276 21.01 3.03 -29.71
CA ILE A 276 21.67 2.98 -31.02
C ILE A 276 23.08 3.53 -30.82
N LYS A 277 24.04 2.65 -30.56
CA LYS A 277 25.47 2.99 -30.67
C LYS A 277 25.68 3.35 -32.14
N GLY A 278 25.82 4.65 -32.43
CA GLY A 278 25.95 5.18 -33.79
C GLY A 278 27.12 4.61 -34.59
N HIS A 279 28.03 3.86 -33.96
CA HIS A 279 29.06 3.08 -34.63
C HIS A 279 29.15 1.64 -34.11
N GLN A 280 29.24 0.69 -35.04
CA GLN A 280 29.63 -0.68 -34.71
C GLN A 280 31.03 -0.65 -34.06
N PRO A 281 31.26 -1.40 -32.95
CA PRO A 281 32.55 -1.40 -32.25
C PRO A 281 33.74 -1.74 -33.17
N SER A 282 33.52 -2.61 -34.16
CA SER A 282 34.51 -2.98 -35.18
C SER A 282 34.89 -1.81 -36.09
N LEU A 283 33.92 -1.01 -36.53
CA LEU A 283 34.15 0.17 -37.38
C LEU A 283 34.86 1.27 -36.59
N TRP A 284 34.47 1.49 -35.34
CA TRP A 284 35.13 2.45 -34.45
C TRP A 284 36.58 2.04 -34.16
N ALA A 285 36.82 0.76 -33.82
CA ALA A 285 38.16 0.23 -33.62
C ALA A 285 39.01 0.32 -34.90
N GLY A 286 38.40 0.07 -36.07
CA GLY A 286 39.03 0.25 -37.37
C GLY A 286 39.44 1.71 -37.60
N SER A 287 38.53 2.66 -37.43
CA SER A 287 38.81 4.11 -37.59
C SER A 287 39.92 4.58 -36.65
N VAL A 288 39.89 4.20 -35.37
CA VAL A 288 40.95 4.53 -34.40
C VAL A 288 42.29 3.93 -34.84
N SER A 289 42.30 2.66 -35.28
CA SER A 289 43.52 2.00 -35.76
C SER A 289 44.12 2.72 -36.97
N PHE A 290 43.29 3.12 -37.95
CA PHE A 290 43.73 3.88 -39.12
C PHE A 290 44.32 5.24 -38.75
N ILE A 291 43.69 5.97 -37.82
CA ILE A 291 44.18 7.27 -37.35
C ILE A 291 45.55 7.10 -36.68
N VAL A 292 45.71 6.11 -35.81
CA VAL A 292 47.00 5.84 -35.14
C VAL A 292 48.08 5.46 -36.15
N LEU A 293 47.78 4.58 -37.11
CA LEU A 293 48.72 4.19 -38.17
C LEU A 293 49.15 5.38 -39.04
N ALA A 294 48.21 6.27 -39.39
CA ALA A 294 48.51 7.48 -40.16
C ALA A 294 49.42 8.44 -39.37
N MET A 295 49.17 8.63 -38.07
CA MET A 295 50.04 9.45 -37.22
C MET A 295 51.44 8.86 -37.09
N VAL A 296 51.56 7.54 -36.87
CA VAL A 296 52.86 6.87 -36.76
C VAL A 296 53.66 6.96 -38.07
N THR A 297 53.02 6.68 -39.21
CA THR A 297 53.69 6.79 -40.52
C THR A 297 54.10 8.22 -40.84
N GLY A 298 53.26 9.21 -40.51
CA GLY A 298 53.60 10.63 -40.62
C GLY A 298 54.81 11.01 -39.77
N LEU A 299 54.87 10.58 -38.50
CA LEU A 299 56.00 10.83 -37.61
C LEU A 299 57.30 10.18 -38.11
N VAL A 300 57.21 8.94 -38.60
CA VAL A 300 58.37 8.23 -39.19
C VAL A 300 58.85 8.95 -40.46
N ALA A 301 57.94 9.41 -41.32
CA ALA A 301 58.30 10.18 -42.51
C ALA A 301 58.98 11.50 -42.15
N ILE A 302 58.49 12.22 -41.14
CA ILE A 302 59.11 13.45 -40.64
C ILE A 302 60.52 13.15 -40.07
N LEU A 303 60.65 12.11 -39.25
CA LEU A 303 61.96 11.68 -38.72
C LEU A 303 62.94 11.34 -39.83
N LEU A 304 62.52 10.59 -40.84
CA LEU A 304 63.35 10.24 -41.99
C LEU A 304 63.74 11.49 -42.81
N GLN A 305 62.83 12.45 -43.00
CA GLN A 305 63.15 13.72 -43.66
C GLN A 305 64.13 14.58 -42.86
N CYS A 306 64.00 14.63 -41.54
CA CYS A 306 64.94 15.32 -40.66
C CYS A 306 66.33 14.66 -40.69
N LEU A 307 66.40 13.32 -40.69
CA LEU A 307 67.65 12.58 -40.79
C LEU A 307 68.30 12.71 -42.17
N TRP A 308 67.51 12.80 -43.24
CA TRP A 308 68.01 13.01 -44.60
C TRP A 308 68.58 14.42 -44.78
N LYS A 309 67.91 15.45 -44.27
CA LYS A 309 68.40 16.85 -44.34
C LYS A 309 69.62 17.14 -43.46
N SER A 310 69.95 16.24 -42.52
CA SER A 310 71.11 16.36 -41.64
C SER A 310 72.39 15.71 -42.21
N LYS A 311 72.33 15.16 -43.44
CA LYS A 311 73.49 14.72 -44.24
C LYS A 311 73.71 15.69 -45.39
#